data_AF-X8CD47-F1
#
_entry.id   AF-X8CD47-F1
#
_cell.length_a   1.000
_cell.length_b   1.000
_cell.length_c   1.000
_cell.angle_alpha   90.00
_cell.angle_beta   90.00
_cell.angle_gamma   90.00
#
_symmetry.space_group_name_H-M   'P 1'
#
loop_
_entity.id
_entity.type
_entity.pdbx_description
1 polymer ?
#
loop_
_entity_poly.entity_id
_entity_poly.type
_entity_poly.pdbx_seq_one_letter_code
_entity_poly.pdbx_strand_id
1 'polypeptide(L)'
;MSVTYSRLDGKHLLESWIPLLALAAHDPGRDWSAVCIGRMRRGRSIRVEGLGPPDGDPVEVLRELVTIYDAGRREPIPLPIKTSYAWAAARHGGDDPAAEARRRWKTSDRFPGEDQAPAHVRAWGRGAPLDDLMQPVRPGEECDGEDNRLGAYAARLWLPMLRAERKLI
;
A
#
# COMPACT_ATOMS: atom_id res chain seq x y z
N MET A 1 -7.07 6.40 17.60
CA MET A 1 -8.30 6.06 16.85
C MET A 1 -8.47 7.08 15.74
N SER A 2 -8.39 6.66 14.48
CA SER A 2 -8.75 7.48 13.32
C SER A 2 -10.14 7.06 12.84
N VAL A 3 -11.02 8.03 12.60
CA VAL A 3 -12.38 7.79 12.07
C VAL A 3 -12.52 8.65 10.81
N THR A 4 -12.66 7.99 9.66
CA THR A 4 -12.82 8.69 8.37
C THR A 4 -14.11 8.26 7.67
N TYR A 5 -14.86 9.22 7.15
CA TYR A 5 -16.14 9.01 6.43
C TYR A 5 -15.97 8.48 4.99
N SER A 6 -14.84 7.84 4.69
CA SER A 6 -14.48 7.33 3.37
C SER A 6 -14.48 5.80 3.33
N ARG A 7 -14.52 5.21 2.14
CA ARG A 7 -14.37 3.75 1.95
C ARG A 7 -13.01 3.32 2.53
N LEU A 8 -12.98 2.28 3.35
CA LEU A 8 -11.71 1.75 3.85
C LEU A 8 -10.91 1.21 2.65
N ASP A 9 -9.71 1.75 2.45
CA ASP A 9 -8.82 1.51 1.31
C ASP A 9 -7.39 1.67 1.82
N GLY A 10 -6.38 1.22 1.07
CA GLY A 10 -4.99 1.12 1.54
C GLY A 10 -4.46 2.40 2.22
N LYS A 11 -4.87 3.58 1.74
CA LYS A 11 -4.53 4.87 2.37
C LYS A 11 -4.88 4.95 3.87
N HIS A 12 -6.08 4.53 4.26
CA HIS A 12 -6.54 4.64 5.65
C HIS A 12 -5.81 3.64 6.56
N LEU A 13 -5.47 2.47 6.02
CA LEU A 13 -4.65 1.51 6.73
C LEU A 13 -3.24 2.07 6.94
N LEU A 14 -2.65 2.69 5.91
CA LEU A 14 -1.31 3.28 6.00
C LEU A 14 -1.22 4.43 7.01
N GLU A 15 -2.24 5.29 7.05
CA GLU A 15 -2.34 6.40 8.01
C GLU A 15 -2.35 5.91 9.47
N SER A 16 -2.90 4.73 9.74
CA SER A 16 -2.89 4.10 11.06
C SER A 16 -1.64 3.23 11.31
N TRP A 17 -1.07 2.67 10.25
CA TRP A 17 0.11 1.82 10.29
C TRP A 17 1.38 2.56 10.74
N ILE A 18 1.60 3.76 10.20
CA ILE A 18 2.82 4.53 10.50
C ILE A 18 2.92 4.90 12.00
N PRO A 19 1.87 5.43 12.66
CA PRO A 19 1.91 5.66 14.10
C PRO A 19 2.07 4.39 14.93
N LEU A 20 1.46 3.28 14.50
CA LEU A 20 1.60 1.98 15.17
C LEU A 20 3.05 1.51 15.16
N LEU A 21 3.70 1.58 14.00
CA LEU A 21 5.12 1.28 13.87
C LEU A 21 5.99 2.17 14.76
N ALA A 22 5.71 3.48 14.81
CA ALA A 22 6.46 4.41 15.66
C ALA A 22 6.34 4.05 17.16
N LEU A 23 5.14 3.66 17.61
CA LEU A 23 4.92 3.20 18.98
C LEU A 23 5.63 1.87 19.27
N ALA A 24 5.52 0.90 18.36
CA ALA A 24 6.16 -0.41 18.49
C ALA A 24 7.69 -0.32 18.46
N ALA A 25 8.25 0.63 17.69
CA ALA A 25 9.69 0.90 17.68
C ALA A 25 10.18 1.59 18.97
N HIS A 26 9.35 2.46 19.56
CA HIS A 26 9.70 3.17 20.78
C HIS A 26 9.61 2.29 22.03
N ASP A 27 8.58 1.45 22.12
CA ASP A 27 8.31 0.57 23.26
C ASP A 27 7.86 -0.82 22.77
N PRO A 28 8.81 -1.68 22.34
CA PRO A 28 8.51 -3.00 21.75
C PRO A 28 7.98 -4.02 22.76
N GLY A 29 8.11 -3.75 24.07
CA GLY A 29 7.60 -4.63 25.13
C GLY A 29 6.09 -4.55 25.32
N ARG A 30 5.41 -3.64 24.62
CA ARG A 30 3.98 -3.39 24.72
C ARG A 30 3.24 -3.84 23.46
N ASP A 31 2.11 -4.52 23.64
CA ASP A 31 1.23 -4.95 22.54
C ASP A 31 0.41 -3.77 22.02
N TRP A 32 1.06 -2.93 21.21
CA TRP A 32 0.39 -1.84 20.51
C TRP A 32 -0.52 -2.37 19.41
N SER A 33 -1.66 -1.71 19.22
CA SER A 33 -2.58 -2.02 18.13
C SER A 33 -3.20 -0.75 17.57
N ALA A 34 -3.57 -0.80 16.30
CA ALA A 34 -4.39 0.21 15.66
C ALA A 34 -5.71 -0.41 15.20
N VAL A 35 -6.78 0.37 15.28
CA VAL A 35 -8.09 -0.01 14.77
C VAL A 35 -8.52 1.01 13.72
N CYS A 36 -8.79 0.52 12.53
CA CYS A 36 -9.26 1.27 11.38
C CYS A 36 -10.75 1.02 11.20
N ILE A 37 -11.57 2.06 11.32
CA ILE A 37 -13.02 1.99 11.14
C ILE A 37 -13.41 2.74 9.87
N GLY A 38 -14.02 2.04 8.91
CA GLY A 38 -14.49 2.64 7.66
C GLY A 38 -15.74 1.96 7.12
N ARG A 39 -16.19 2.36 5.92
CA ARG A 39 -17.34 1.70 5.25
C ARG A 39 -16.87 0.54 4.37
N MET A 40 -17.65 -0.55 4.33
CA MET A 40 -17.43 -1.64 3.39
C MET A 40 -17.52 -1.18 1.92
N ARG A 41 -16.87 -1.93 1.02
CA ARG A 41 -16.90 -1.65 -0.43
C ARG A 41 -18.29 -1.82 -1.05
N ARG A 42 -19.14 -2.67 -0.45
CA ARG A 42 -20.56 -2.89 -0.83
C ARG A 42 -21.42 -2.87 0.43
N GLY A 43 -22.61 -2.26 0.34
CA GLY A 43 -23.57 -2.18 1.44
C GLY A 43 -23.39 -0.96 2.37
N ARG A 44 -24.19 -0.91 3.44
CA ARG A 44 -24.19 0.16 4.46
C ARG A 44 -23.40 -0.21 5.72
N SER A 45 -22.80 -1.38 5.75
CA SER A 45 -22.10 -1.92 6.92
C SER A 45 -20.73 -1.29 7.14
N ILE A 46 -20.35 -1.20 8.41
CA ILE A 46 -19.03 -0.75 8.85
C ILE A 46 -18.04 -1.91 8.67
N ARG A 47 -16.83 -1.60 8.21
CA ARG A 47 -15.65 -2.49 8.22
C ARG A 47 -14.72 -1.99 9.33
N VAL A 48 -14.37 -2.89 10.24
CA VAL A 48 -13.42 -2.62 11.33
C VAL A 48 -12.24 -3.56 11.10
N GLU A 49 -11.04 -3.01 10.98
CA GLU A 49 -9.81 -3.79 10.81
C GLU A 49 -8.83 -3.45 11.92
N GLY A 50 -8.27 -4.49 12.54
CA GLY A 50 -7.20 -4.36 13.51
C GLY A 50 -5.85 -4.52 12.82
N LEU A 51 -4.85 -3.77 13.28
CA LEU A 51 -3.45 -3.94 12.95
C LEU A 51 -2.68 -4.18 14.26
N GLY A 52 -1.84 -5.20 14.29
CA GLY A 52 -0.87 -5.45 15.36
C GLY A 52 0.54 -4.98 14.99
N PRO A 53 1.56 -5.21 15.83
CA PRO A 53 2.95 -4.99 15.44
C PRO A 53 3.32 -5.90 14.25
N PRO A 54 4.31 -5.50 13.42
CA PRO A 54 4.81 -6.34 12.33
C PRO A 54 5.44 -7.64 12.86
N ASP A 55 5.51 -8.68 12.02
CA ASP A 55 6.15 -9.96 12.35
C ASP A 55 7.67 -9.83 12.62
N GLY A 56 8.30 -8.74 12.16
CA GLY A 56 9.73 -8.44 12.32
C GLY A 56 9.98 -7.18 13.16
N ASP A 57 11.22 -6.68 13.12
CA ASP A 57 11.60 -5.45 13.85
C ASP A 57 10.85 -4.21 13.31
N PRO A 58 10.02 -3.53 14.14
CA PRO A 58 9.33 -2.31 13.74
C PRO A 58 10.27 -1.19 13.25
N VAL A 59 11.51 -1.13 13.78
CA VAL A 59 12.52 -0.13 13.37
C VAL A 59 12.94 -0.35 11.93
N GLU A 60 13.15 -1.61 11.53
CA GLU A 60 13.53 -1.95 10.15
C GLU A 60 12.38 -1.66 9.18
N VAL A 61 11.13 -1.93 9.56
CA VAL A 61 9.96 -1.54 8.73
C VAL A 61 9.85 -0.02 8.61
N LEU A 62 10.09 0.76 9.68
CA LEU A 62 10.12 2.22 9.58
C LEU A 62 11.25 2.74 8.68
N ARG A 63 12.44 2.16 8.80
CA ARG A 63 13.59 2.52 7.95
C ARG A 63 13.29 2.25 6.48
N GLU A 64 12.58 1.17 6.21
CA GLU A 64 12.11 0.82 4.87
C GLU A 64 11.14 1.88 4.33
N LEU A 65 10.16 2.33 5.13
CA LEU A 65 9.27 3.44 4.74
C LEU A 65 10.00 4.76 4.47
N VAL A 66 11.03 5.08 5.26
CA VAL A 66 11.89 6.25 5.04
C VAL A 66 12.68 6.11 3.73
N THR A 67 13.18 4.91 3.43
CA THR A 67 13.91 4.63 2.17
C THR A 67 13.00 4.85 0.95
N ILE A 68 11.75 4.38 1.01
CA ILE A 68 10.74 4.62 -0.03
C ILE A 68 10.44 6.12 -0.16
N TYR A 69 10.28 6.83 0.96
CA TYR A 69 10.07 8.28 0.96
C TYR A 69 11.23 9.01 0.26
N ASP A 70 12.46 8.70 0.63
CA ASP A 70 13.66 9.31 0.06
C ASP A 70 13.79 9.03 -1.44
N ALA A 71 13.46 7.82 -1.89
CA ALA A 71 13.41 7.49 -3.31
C ALA A 71 12.36 8.34 -4.06
N GLY A 72 11.14 8.45 -3.51
CA GLY A 72 10.06 9.27 -4.05
C GLY A 72 10.34 10.78 -4.06
N ARG A 73 11.33 11.24 -3.28
CA ARG A 73 11.81 12.63 -3.29
C ARG A 73 12.83 12.92 -4.41
N ARG A 74 13.43 11.88 -5.00
CA ARG A 74 14.43 11.99 -6.07
C ARG A 74 13.80 11.84 -7.46
N GLU A 75 12.81 10.98 -7.60
CA GLU A 75 12.08 10.76 -8.85
C GLU A 75 10.65 10.24 -8.57
N PRO A 76 9.75 10.25 -9.57
CA PRO A 76 8.47 9.56 -9.46
C PRO A 76 8.65 8.04 -9.35
N ILE A 77 8.51 7.50 -8.15
CA ILE A 77 8.51 6.04 -7.91
C ILE A 77 7.18 5.40 -8.34
N PRO A 78 7.18 4.17 -8.87
CA PRO A 78 5.97 3.49 -9.34
C PRO A 78 5.13 2.94 -8.18
N LEU A 79 4.60 3.84 -7.34
CA LEU A 79 3.79 3.51 -6.17
C LEU A 79 2.47 4.32 -6.10
N PRO A 80 1.59 4.27 -7.13
CA PRO A 80 0.24 4.81 -6.99
C PRO A 80 -0.50 4.05 -5.88
N ILE A 81 -1.14 4.75 -4.95
CA ILE A 81 -1.60 4.17 -3.68
C ILE A 81 -2.60 3.03 -3.90
N LYS A 82 -3.62 3.20 -4.75
CA LYS A 82 -4.65 2.16 -4.94
C LYS A 82 -4.14 1.00 -5.79
N THR A 83 -3.33 1.30 -6.80
CA THR A 83 -2.75 0.33 -7.72
C THR A 83 -1.74 -0.56 -7.02
N SER A 84 -0.80 0.03 -6.28
CA SER A 84 0.20 -0.70 -5.50
C SER A 84 -0.43 -1.50 -4.35
N TYR A 85 -1.45 -0.94 -3.67
CA TYR A 85 -2.19 -1.70 -2.66
C TYR A 85 -2.90 -2.92 -3.27
N ALA A 86 -3.54 -2.76 -4.44
CA ALA A 86 -4.18 -3.89 -5.11
C ALA A 86 -3.18 -4.97 -5.56
N TRP A 87 -1.99 -4.57 -6.02
CA TRP A 87 -0.89 -5.51 -6.28
C TRP A 87 -0.54 -6.32 -5.04
N ALA A 88 -0.20 -5.64 -3.94
CA ALA A 88 0.25 -6.31 -2.72
C ALA A 88 -0.86 -7.15 -2.06
N ALA A 89 -2.10 -6.69 -2.08
CA ALA A 89 -3.24 -7.45 -1.56
C ALA A 89 -3.49 -8.73 -2.37
N ALA A 90 -3.43 -8.65 -3.71
CA ALA A 90 -3.54 -9.83 -4.57
C ALA A 90 -2.38 -10.81 -4.32
N ARG A 91 -1.15 -10.31 -4.21
CA ARG A 91 0.03 -11.11 -3.87
C ARG A 91 -0.11 -11.80 -2.52
N HIS A 92 -0.60 -11.09 -1.51
CA HIS A 92 -0.85 -11.63 -0.17
C HIS A 92 -1.95 -12.70 -0.17
N GLY A 93 -3.00 -12.51 -0.98
CA GLY A 93 -4.12 -13.44 -1.13
C GLY A 93 -3.88 -14.61 -2.09
N GLY A 94 -2.77 -14.61 -2.84
CA GLY A 94 -2.47 -15.64 -3.85
C GLY A 94 -3.19 -15.44 -5.19
N ASP A 95 -3.72 -14.24 -5.46
CA ASP A 95 -4.31 -13.84 -6.75
C ASP A 95 -3.24 -13.30 -7.72
N ASP A 96 -3.65 -12.98 -8.96
CA ASP A 96 -2.80 -12.31 -9.98
C ASP A 96 -2.62 -10.81 -9.67
N PRO A 97 -1.42 -10.36 -9.24
CA PRO A 97 -1.18 -8.97 -8.88
C PRO A 97 -1.27 -8.00 -10.06
N ALA A 98 -0.80 -8.42 -11.23
CA ALA A 98 -0.78 -7.56 -12.42
C ALA A 98 -2.20 -7.30 -12.94
N ALA A 99 -3.07 -8.32 -12.91
CA ALA A 99 -4.47 -8.16 -13.27
C ALA A 99 -5.21 -7.20 -12.33
N GLU A 100 -5.04 -7.34 -11.01
CA GLU A 100 -5.70 -6.47 -10.03
C GLU A 100 -5.17 -5.03 -10.06
N ALA A 101 -3.86 -4.85 -10.18
CA ALA A 101 -3.25 -3.53 -10.37
C ALA A 101 -3.77 -2.84 -11.64
N ARG A 102 -3.87 -3.57 -12.77
CA ARG A 102 -4.35 -3.01 -14.04
C ARG A 102 -5.78 -2.50 -13.95
N ARG A 103 -6.64 -3.17 -13.18
CA ARG A 103 -8.02 -2.74 -12.92
C ARG A 103 -8.10 -1.45 -12.10
N ARG A 104 -7.12 -1.19 -11.22
CA ARG A 104 -7.07 0.05 -10.42
C ARG A 104 -6.41 1.21 -11.17
N TRP A 105 -5.39 0.90 -11.96
CA TRP A 105 -4.64 1.89 -12.73
C TRP A 105 -5.50 2.47 -13.85
N LYS A 106 -6.11 1.61 -14.68
CA LYS A 106 -6.77 2.01 -15.91
C LYS A 106 -8.13 2.68 -15.66
N THR A 107 -8.35 3.82 -16.29
CA THR A 107 -9.68 4.45 -16.39
C THR A 107 -10.69 3.55 -17.12
N SER A 108 -11.88 3.47 -16.54
CA SER A 108 -13.04 2.76 -17.12
C SER A 108 -14.12 3.76 -17.51
N ASP A 109 -15.10 3.31 -18.30
CA ASP A 109 -16.24 4.14 -18.73
C ASP A 109 -17.08 4.68 -17.56
N ARG A 110 -16.97 4.07 -16.37
CA ARG A 110 -17.78 4.43 -15.19
C ARG A 110 -17.02 5.26 -14.16
N PHE A 111 -15.71 5.06 -14.05
CA PHE A 111 -14.88 5.71 -13.03
C PHE A 111 -13.45 5.96 -13.55
N PRO A 112 -12.88 7.15 -13.27
CA PRO A 112 -11.48 7.42 -13.56
C PRO A 112 -10.57 6.54 -12.69
N GLY A 113 -9.56 5.97 -13.34
CA GLY A 113 -8.46 5.23 -12.72
C GLY A 113 -7.37 6.17 -12.21
N GLU A 114 -6.32 5.60 -11.62
CA GLU A 114 -5.15 6.39 -11.19
C GLU A 114 -4.37 6.97 -12.39
N ASP A 115 -4.45 6.37 -13.58
CA ASP A 115 -3.81 6.88 -14.81
C ASP A 115 -4.21 8.32 -15.19
N GLN A 116 -5.36 8.82 -14.71
CA GLN A 116 -5.85 10.18 -14.98
C GLN A 116 -5.60 11.16 -13.83
N ALA A 117 -5.03 10.73 -12.70
CA ALA A 117 -4.73 11.64 -11.60
C ALA A 117 -3.67 12.67 -12.04
N PRO A 118 -3.82 13.97 -11.73
CA PRO A 118 -2.91 15.00 -12.24
C PRO A 118 -1.42 14.75 -11.94
N ALA A 119 -1.11 14.17 -10.78
CA ALA A 119 0.26 13.80 -10.42
C ALA A 119 0.80 12.66 -11.28
N HIS A 120 -0.03 11.66 -11.58
CA HIS A 120 0.34 10.50 -12.38
C HIS A 120 0.47 10.86 -13.86
N VAL A 121 -0.43 11.70 -14.39
CA VAL A 121 -0.31 12.27 -15.73
C VAL A 121 0.97 13.11 -15.88
N ARG A 122 1.36 13.86 -14.85
CA ARG A 122 2.61 14.63 -14.86
C ARG A 122 3.86 13.74 -14.82
N ALA A 123 3.80 12.63 -14.09
CA ALA A 123 4.93 11.73 -13.89
C ALA A 123 5.18 10.80 -15.09
N TRP A 124 4.12 10.20 -15.64
CA TRP A 124 4.23 9.15 -16.67
C TRP A 124 3.54 9.50 -17.99
N GLY A 125 2.83 10.63 -18.06
CA GLY A 125 2.06 11.02 -19.22
C GLY A 125 0.60 10.58 -19.16
N ARG A 126 -0.24 11.21 -20.00
CA ARG A 126 -1.67 10.91 -20.06
C ARG A 126 -1.88 9.53 -20.66
N GLY A 127 -2.59 8.66 -19.93
CA GLY A 127 -2.95 7.33 -20.42
C GLY A 127 -1.77 6.37 -20.49
N ALA A 128 -0.71 6.62 -19.72
CA ALA A 128 0.44 5.71 -19.61
C ALA A 128 -0.04 4.29 -19.26
N PRO A 129 0.44 3.24 -19.96
CA PRO A 129 0.11 1.86 -19.61
C PRO A 129 0.66 1.49 -18.22
N LEU A 130 0.06 0.49 -17.58
CA LEU A 130 0.59 -0.05 -16.32
C LEU A 130 2.04 -0.53 -16.48
N ASP A 131 2.39 -0.99 -17.68
CA ASP A 131 3.70 -1.56 -17.99
C ASP A 131 4.83 -0.53 -17.80
N ASP A 132 4.54 0.78 -17.89
CA ASP A 132 5.49 1.86 -17.60
C ASP A 132 5.86 1.92 -16.09
N LEU A 133 5.00 1.38 -15.23
CA LEU A 133 5.26 1.25 -13.78
C LEU A 133 5.93 -0.09 -13.45
N MET A 134 5.76 -1.10 -14.32
CA MET A 134 6.30 -2.46 -14.17
C MET A 134 7.67 -2.62 -14.86
N GLN A 135 8.46 -1.57 -14.91
CA GLN A 135 9.83 -1.66 -15.43
C GLN A 135 10.68 -2.61 -14.55
N PRO A 136 11.76 -3.20 -15.08
CA PRO A 136 12.64 -4.06 -14.30
C PRO A 136 13.16 -3.37 -13.04
N VAL A 137 13.27 -4.14 -11.95
CA VAL A 137 13.82 -3.67 -10.67
C VAL A 137 15.23 -3.12 -10.86
N ARG A 138 15.54 -2.01 -10.18
CA ARG A 138 16.88 -1.42 -10.16
C ARG A 138 17.68 -1.89 -8.93
N PRO A 139 19.01 -1.80 -8.96
CA PRO A 139 19.83 -2.05 -7.77
C PRO A 139 19.36 -1.25 -6.55
N GLY A 140 19.13 -1.93 -5.42
CA GLY A 140 18.61 -1.37 -4.17
C GLY A 140 17.09 -1.27 -4.10
N GLU A 141 16.38 -1.67 -5.16
CA GLU A 141 14.91 -1.69 -5.20
C GLU A 141 14.32 -3.09 -4.97
N GLU A 142 15.17 -4.11 -4.86
CA GLU A 142 14.79 -5.52 -4.80
C GLU A 142 13.87 -5.87 -3.62
N CYS A 143 12.96 -6.81 -3.86
CA CYS A 143 12.10 -7.41 -2.85
C CYS A 143 11.77 -8.84 -3.25
N ASP A 144 11.81 -9.77 -2.30
CA ASP A 144 11.66 -11.20 -2.58
C ASP A 144 10.32 -11.54 -3.27
N GLY A 145 10.44 -12.18 -4.42
CA GLY A 145 9.33 -12.62 -5.27
C GLY A 145 8.71 -11.53 -6.15
N GLU A 146 9.31 -10.34 -6.22
CA GLU A 146 8.94 -9.30 -7.19
C GLU A 146 10.05 -9.11 -8.22
N ASP A 147 9.68 -9.01 -9.49
CA ASP A 147 10.59 -8.90 -10.63
C ASP A 147 10.52 -7.54 -11.35
N ASN A 148 9.60 -6.67 -10.92
CA ASN A 148 9.37 -5.34 -11.47
C ASN A 148 9.22 -4.29 -10.37
N ARG A 149 9.49 -3.02 -10.71
CA ARG A 149 9.54 -1.91 -9.74
C ARG A 149 8.21 -1.67 -9.04
N LEU A 150 7.08 -1.70 -9.74
CA LEU A 150 5.75 -1.56 -9.12
C LEU A 150 5.55 -2.62 -8.04
N GLY A 151 5.82 -3.87 -8.38
CA GLY A 151 5.69 -4.98 -7.45
C GLY A 151 6.61 -4.85 -6.26
N ALA A 152 7.88 -4.53 -6.49
CA ALA A 152 8.88 -4.41 -5.43
C ALA A 152 8.54 -3.29 -4.43
N TYR A 153 8.21 -2.08 -4.92
CA TYR A 153 7.76 -0.99 -4.05
C TYR A 153 6.44 -1.31 -3.34
N ALA A 154 5.48 -1.94 -4.03
CA ALA A 154 4.21 -2.35 -3.43
C ALA A 154 4.43 -3.37 -2.31
N ALA A 155 5.27 -4.37 -2.53
CA ALA A 155 5.56 -5.41 -1.56
C ALA A 155 6.22 -4.84 -0.31
N ARG A 156 7.25 -4.01 -0.49
CA ARG A 156 7.99 -3.33 0.60
C ARG A 156 7.09 -2.45 1.47
N LEU A 157 6.19 -1.69 0.85
CA LEU A 157 5.26 -0.82 1.57
C LEU A 157 4.15 -1.61 2.28
N TRP A 158 3.47 -2.51 1.57
CA TRP A 158 2.16 -3.01 1.97
C TRP A 158 2.19 -4.38 2.63
N LEU A 159 3.11 -5.29 2.28
CA LEU A 159 3.09 -6.65 2.84
C LEU A 159 3.33 -6.69 4.36
N PRO A 160 4.24 -5.89 4.95
CA PRO A 160 4.38 -5.86 6.41
C PRO A 160 3.06 -5.47 7.10
N MET A 161 2.32 -4.53 6.53
CA MET A 161 1.03 -4.08 7.05
C MET A 161 -0.07 -5.15 6.87
N LEU A 162 -0.17 -5.75 5.68
CA LEU A 162 -1.17 -6.78 5.38
C LEU A 162 -0.99 -8.03 6.25
N ARG A 163 0.26 -8.46 6.50
CA ARG A 163 0.56 -9.58 7.40
C ARG A 163 0.22 -9.27 8.86
N ALA A 164 0.32 -7.99 9.25
CA ALA A 164 -0.03 -7.52 10.58
C ALA A 164 -1.55 -7.31 10.79
N GLU A 165 -2.39 -7.58 9.78
CA GLU A 165 -3.84 -7.53 9.93
C GLU A 165 -4.34 -8.57 10.93
N ARG A 166 -5.20 -8.14 11.86
CA ARG A 166 -5.78 -8.97 12.91
C ARG A 166 -7.30 -8.85 12.87
N LYS A 167 -7.98 -9.99 13.05
CA LYS A 167 -9.42 -9.99 13.33
C LYS A 167 -9.66 -9.45 14.72
N LEU A 168 -10.51 -8.44 14.83
CA LEU A 168 -11.01 -7.98 16.12
C LEU A 168 -12.08 -8.98 16.57
N ILE A 169 -11.87 -9.54 17.77
CA ILE A 169 -12.78 -10.51 18.41
C ILE A 169 -13.93 -9.75 19.05
#